data_AF-C0ND86-F1
#
_entry.id   AF-C0ND86-F1
#
_cell.length_a   1.000
_cell.length_b   1.000
_cell.length_c   1.000
_cell.angle_alpha   90.00
_cell.angle_beta   90.00
_cell.angle_gamma   90.00
#
_symmetry.space_group_name_H-M   'P 1'
#
loop_
_entity.id
_entity.type
_entity.pdbx_description
1 polymer ?
#
loop_
_entity_poly.entity_id
_entity_poly.type
_entity_poly.pdbx_seq_one_letter_code
_entity_poly.pdbx_strand_id
1 'polypeptide(L)'
;MHLDQHSDHTYTQRQDGRLPHEISPAEVKDRVLKALRKNKPTEVAEIVGIGTTKTGYITKVVRPRFGIMVHRTPTREVAKITEENKLNNKEFKIVDIAWLKRRDSDLGASASLGIWFDDLEATERAIHDGMVFGHG
;
A
#
# COMPACT_ATOMS: atom_id res chain seq x y z
N MET A 1 20.95 14.44 36.23
CA MET A 1 20.06 13.77 35.26
C MET A 1 20.19 14.47 33.93
N HIS A 2 20.85 13.84 32.96
CA HIS A 2 20.50 13.94 31.55
C HIS A 2 21.00 12.66 30.90
N LEU A 3 20.05 11.90 30.38
CA LEU A 3 20.24 10.56 29.84
C LEU A 3 20.16 10.71 28.31
N ASP A 4 21.30 10.97 27.68
CA ASP A 4 21.38 10.98 26.22
C ASP A 4 21.49 9.53 25.74
N GLN A 5 20.34 8.92 25.47
CA GLN A 5 20.26 7.63 24.81
C GLN A 5 20.01 7.81 23.31
N HIS A 6 20.66 6.92 22.55
CA HIS A 6 20.34 6.52 21.18
C HIS A 6 20.75 7.44 20.02
N SER A 7 21.97 7.19 19.52
CA SER A 7 22.09 6.76 18.12
C SER A 7 23.34 5.89 17.96
N ASP A 8 23.19 4.59 18.22
CA ASP A 8 24.19 3.59 17.81
C ASP A 8 24.02 3.34 16.30
N HIS A 9 24.36 4.35 15.50
CA HIS A 9 24.62 4.15 14.09
C HIS A 9 26.07 3.68 13.99
N THR A 10 26.25 2.37 14.16
CA THR A 10 27.53 1.68 13.99
C THR A 10 27.94 1.71 12.52
N TYR A 11 28.36 2.87 12.01
CA TYR A 11 29.13 2.94 10.77
C TYR A 11 30.50 2.38 11.09
N THR A 12 30.67 1.08 10.85
CA THR A 12 31.97 0.39 11.01
C THR A 12 32.89 0.82 9.86
N GLN A 13 33.41 2.05 9.93
CA GLN A 13 34.48 2.50 9.04
C GLN A 13 35.79 1.95 9.58
N ARG A 14 36.18 0.74 9.17
CA ARG A 14 37.53 0.22 9.43
C ARG A 14 38.54 1.06 8.64
N GLN A 15 39.68 1.38 9.27
CA GLN A 15 40.75 2.24 8.73
C GLN A 15 41.46 1.68 7.49
N ASP A 16 41.19 0.44 7.10
CA ASP A 16 41.53 -0.09 5.79
C ASP A 16 40.42 0.35 4.83
N GLY A 17 40.70 1.32 3.97
CA GLY A 17 39.75 1.94 3.02
C GLY A 17 39.10 1.01 1.99
N ARG A 18 39.10 -0.30 2.19
CA ARG A 18 38.31 -1.26 1.42
C ARG A 18 36.91 -1.36 2.04
N LEU A 19 35.93 -0.78 1.35
CA LEU A 19 34.51 -1.06 1.63
C LEU A 19 34.32 -2.58 1.72
N PRO A 20 33.77 -3.11 2.82
CA PRO A 20 33.59 -4.55 2.96
C PRO A 20 32.67 -5.01 1.82
N HIS A 21 33.23 -5.85 0.94
CA HIS A 21 32.57 -6.63 -0.11
C HIS A 21 31.33 -5.94 -0.67
N GLU A 22 31.46 -5.28 -1.82
CA GLU A 22 30.36 -4.70 -2.60
C GLU A 22 29.07 -5.51 -2.38
N ILE A 23 28.19 -5.01 -1.51
CA ILE A 23 27.01 -5.76 -1.09
C ILE A 23 26.19 -6.00 -2.35
N SER A 24 25.83 -7.27 -2.59
CA SER A 24 25.14 -7.63 -3.81
C SER A 24 23.75 -6.98 -3.86
N PRO A 25 23.17 -6.72 -5.06
CA PRO A 25 21.79 -6.24 -5.16
C PRO A 25 20.77 -7.13 -4.42
N ALA A 26 21.04 -8.44 -4.37
CA ALA A 26 20.23 -9.40 -3.62
C ALA A 26 20.29 -9.16 -2.10
N GLU A 27 21.47 -8.83 -1.58
CA GLU A 27 21.63 -8.51 -0.15
C GLU A 27 20.99 -7.16 0.20
N VAL A 28 21.08 -6.16 -0.69
CA VAL A 28 20.34 -4.90 -0.54
C VAL A 28 18.84 -5.18 -0.47
N LYS A 29 18.31 -6.02 -1.37
CA LYS A 29 16.92 -6.45 -1.35
C LYS A 29 16.52 -7.05 -0.01
N ASP A 30 17.31 -8.02 0.48
CA ASP A 30 17.03 -8.70 1.75
C ASP A 30 17.02 -7.72 2.94
N ARG A 31 18.01 -6.82 3.00
CA ARG A 31 18.10 -5.80 4.05
C ARG A 31 16.88 -4.86 4.05
N VAL A 32 16.47 -4.40 2.87
CA VAL A 32 15.29 -3.52 2.75
C VAL A 32 14.02 -4.28 3.13
N LEU A 33 13.82 -5.51 2.65
CA LEU A 33 12.66 -6.34 3.04
C LEU A 33 12.62 -6.58 4.55
N LYS A 34 13.76 -6.88 5.16
CA LYS A 34 13.85 -7.07 6.61
C LYS A 34 13.48 -5.80 7.37
N ALA A 35 13.89 -4.62 6.88
CA ALA A 35 13.51 -3.34 7.48
C ALA A 35 12.01 -3.04 7.32
N LEU A 36 11.44 -3.31 6.14
CA LEU A 36 10.02 -3.11 5.86
C LEU A 36 9.14 -4.02 6.76
N ARG A 37 9.53 -5.28 6.92
CA ARG A 37 8.82 -6.27 7.76
C ARG A 37 8.94 -6.03 9.26
N LYS A 38 9.89 -5.20 9.70
CA LYS A 38 10.00 -4.84 11.12
C LYS A 38 8.88 -3.89 11.58
N ASN A 39 8.27 -3.15 10.66
CA ASN A 39 7.22 -2.19 10.96
C ASN A 39 5.91 -2.65 10.32
N LYS A 40 4.90 -2.97 11.14
CA LYS A 40 3.57 -3.42 10.67
C LYS A 40 3.01 -2.59 9.51
N PRO A 41 3.04 -1.24 9.52
CA PRO A 41 2.49 -0.47 8.41
C PRO A 41 3.16 -0.78 7.06
N THR A 42 4.42 -1.18 7.04
CA THR A 42 5.20 -1.44 5.82
C THR A 42 5.42 -2.92 5.55
N GLU A 43 4.82 -3.83 6.32
CA GLU A 43 5.09 -5.26 6.19
C GLU A 43 4.60 -5.83 4.84
N VAL A 44 3.52 -5.26 4.31
CA VAL A 44 2.95 -5.58 3.00
C VAL A 44 3.68 -4.88 1.84
N ALA A 45 4.67 -4.02 2.12
CA ALA A 45 5.35 -3.27 1.07
C ALA A 45 6.24 -4.19 0.22
N GLU A 46 6.18 -4.00 -1.09
CA GLU A 46 6.90 -4.80 -2.08
C GLU A 46 8.01 -4.00 -2.75
N ILE A 47 9.14 -4.65 -2.98
CA ILE A 47 10.23 -4.09 -3.80
C ILE A 47 9.94 -4.43 -5.26
N VAL A 48 9.64 -3.41 -6.07
CA VAL A 48 9.38 -3.55 -7.52
C VAL A 48 10.60 -3.29 -8.38
N GLY A 49 11.68 -2.76 -7.81
CA GLY A 49 12.91 -2.53 -8.55
C GLY A 49 14.09 -2.15 -7.66
N ILE A 50 15.28 -2.58 -8.07
CA ILE A 50 16.55 -2.19 -7.48
C ILE A 50 17.43 -1.71 -8.62
N GLY A 51 17.86 -0.45 -8.55
CA GLY A 51 18.80 0.16 -9.47
C GLY A 51 20.13 0.44 -8.77
N THR A 52 21.18 0.55 -9.57
CA THR A 52 22.51 1.00 -9.12
C THR A 52 22.75 2.43 -9.59
N THR A 53 23.48 3.19 -8.78
CA THR A 53 24.02 4.50 -9.14
C THR A 53 25.52 4.48 -8.94
N LYS A 54 26.21 5.54 -9.38
CA LYS A 54 27.65 5.70 -9.11
C LYS A 54 28.00 5.69 -7.62
N THR A 55 27.04 5.97 -6.74
CA THR A 55 27.26 6.14 -5.30
C THR A 55 26.53 5.12 -4.45
N GLY A 56 25.78 4.17 -5.02
CA GLY A 56 25.08 3.14 -4.26
C GLY A 56 23.89 2.52 -4.98
N TYR A 57 22.85 2.22 -4.21
CA TYR A 57 21.64 1.54 -4.69
C TYR A 57 20.39 2.40 -4.50
N ILE A 58 19.48 2.34 -5.46
CA ILE A 58 18.13 2.90 -5.36
C ILE A 58 17.14 1.74 -5.32
N THR A 59 16.27 1.70 -4.32
CA THR A 59 15.21 0.69 -4.22
C THR A 59 13.86 1.36 -4.40
N LYS A 60 13.06 0.89 -5.36
CA LYS A 60 11.67 1.32 -5.54
C LYS A 60 10.77 0.37 -4.75
N VAL A 61 10.12 0.91 -3.72
CA VAL A 61 9.18 0.21 -2.87
C VAL A 61 7.78 0.73 -3.16
N VAL A 62 6.80 -0.17 -3.28
CA VAL A 62 5.38 0.17 -3.39
C VAL A 62 4.61 -0.52 -2.28
N ARG A 63 3.47 0.04 -1.87
CA ARG A 63 2.47 -0.75 -1.15
C ARG A 63 1.47 -1.30 -2.15
N PRO A 64 1.15 -2.60 -2.10
CA PRO A 64 0.05 -3.15 -2.89
C PRO A 64 -1.24 -2.45 -2.49
N ARG A 65 -2.14 -2.29 -3.46
CA ARG A 65 -3.50 -1.81 -3.25
C ARG A 65 -4.43 -2.96 -3.57
N PHE A 66 -5.32 -3.29 -2.65
CA PHE A 66 -6.24 -4.40 -2.79
C PHE A 66 -7.57 -3.87 -3.30
N GLY A 67 -7.89 -4.18 -4.56
CA GLY A 67 -9.06 -3.66 -5.24
C GLY A 67 -10.23 -4.63 -5.18
N ILE A 68 -11.41 -4.17 -4.76
CA ILE A 68 -12.68 -4.85 -5.03
C ILE A 68 -13.40 -4.14 -6.16
N MET A 69 -14.14 -4.91 -6.95
CA MET A 69 -15.03 -4.38 -7.97
C MET A 69 -16.46 -4.71 -7.60
N VAL A 70 -17.26 -3.68 -7.51
CA VAL A 70 -18.70 -3.77 -7.32
C VAL A 70 -19.37 -3.55 -8.66
N HIS A 71 -20.25 -4.47 -9.07
CA HIS A 71 -21.01 -4.33 -10.30
C HIS A 71 -22.35 -3.61 -10.10
N ARG A 72 -22.81 -2.91 -11.14
CA ARG A 72 -24.15 -2.30 -11.24
C ARG A 72 -24.48 -1.33 -10.09
N THR A 73 -23.47 -0.63 -9.60
CA THR A 73 -23.65 0.39 -8.56
C THR A 73 -24.38 1.61 -9.15
N PRO A 74 -25.49 2.07 -8.55
CA PRO A 74 -26.16 3.29 -8.95
C PRO A 74 -25.21 4.49 -8.83
N THR A 75 -24.96 5.19 -9.93
CA THR A 75 -23.92 6.23 -9.99
C THR A 75 -24.25 7.47 -9.15
N ARG A 76 -25.55 7.68 -8.88
CA ARG A 76 -26.06 8.82 -8.09
C ARG A 76 -26.08 8.57 -6.59
N GLU A 77 -25.87 7.34 -6.14
CA GLU A 77 -25.99 6.96 -4.71
C GLU A 77 -24.64 6.65 -4.06
N VAL A 78 -23.52 7.02 -4.67
CA VAL A 78 -22.17 6.70 -4.14
C VAL A 78 -21.95 7.22 -2.73
N ALA A 79 -22.44 8.44 -2.42
CA ALA A 79 -22.31 9.02 -1.08
C ALA A 79 -23.08 8.17 -0.05
N LYS A 80 -24.31 7.79 -0.38
CA LYS A 80 -25.16 6.93 0.45
C LYS A 80 -24.55 5.55 0.64
N ILE A 81 -24.01 4.93 -0.41
CA ILE A 81 -23.33 3.63 -0.33
C ILE A 81 -22.10 3.73 0.58
N THR A 82 -21.32 4.79 0.45
CA THR A 82 -20.12 5.00 1.27
C THR A 82 -20.47 5.16 2.75
N GLU A 83 -21.57 5.85 3.04
CA GLU A 83 -22.10 6.02 4.40
C GLU A 83 -22.71 4.72 4.96
N GLU A 84 -23.58 4.06 4.19
CA GLU A 84 -24.29 2.83 4.57
C GLU A 84 -23.32 1.67 4.84
N ASN A 85 -22.28 1.53 4.01
CA ASN A 85 -21.25 0.50 4.18
C ASN A 85 -20.16 0.93 5.18
N LYS A 86 -20.31 2.11 5.81
CA LYS A 86 -19.33 2.65 6.76
C LYS A 86 -17.91 2.65 6.18
N LEU A 87 -17.79 2.88 4.87
CA LEU A 87 -16.52 2.90 4.15
C LEU A 87 -15.59 4.02 4.65
N ASN A 88 -16.17 5.05 5.26
CA ASN A 88 -15.46 6.14 5.93
C ASN A 88 -15.06 5.83 7.38
N ASN A 89 -15.49 4.68 7.92
CA ASN A 89 -15.15 4.29 9.28
C ASN A 89 -13.65 3.98 9.35
N LYS A 90 -13.02 4.43 10.43
CA LYS A 90 -11.57 4.38 10.62
C LYS A 90 -10.99 2.97 10.65
N GLU A 91 -11.83 1.94 10.72
CA GLU A 91 -11.40 0.53 10.67
C GLU A 91 -10.76 0.17 9.34
N PHE A 92 -11.22 0.73 8.22
CA PHE A 92 -10.66 0.44 6.89
C PHE A 92 -10.22 1.71 6.19
N LYS A 93 -8.97 1.73 5.75
CA LYS A 93 -8.44 2.87 5.01
C LYS A 93 -8.55 2.63 3.51
N ILE A 94 -9.54 3.30 2.93
CA ILE A 94 -9.72 3.35 1.49
C ILE A 94 -8.70 4.33 0.92
N VAL A 95 -7.90 3.83 -0.02
CA VAL A 95 -6.88 4.61 -0.72
C VAL A 95 -7.47 5.35 -1.90
N ASP A 96 -8.43 4.72 -2.58
CA ASP A 96 -9.02 5.25 -3.80
C ASP A 96 -10.39 4.63 -4.09
N ILE A 97 -11.26 5.40 -4.75
CA ILE A 97 -12.55 4.94 -5.27
C ILE A 97 -12.70 5.52 -6.67
N ALA A 98 -12.95 4.65 -7.66
CA ALA A 98 -13.10 5.08 -9.04
C ALA A 98 -14.20 4.33 -9.77
N TRP A 99 -14.89 5.03 -10.66
CA TRP A 99 -15.83 4.40 -11.58
C TRP A 99 -15.09 3.69 -12.72
N LEU A 100 -15.41 2.41 -12.91
CA LEU A 100 -14.97 1.63 -14.05
C LEU A 100 -15.96 1.82 -15.19
N LYS A 101 -15.52 2.58 -16.19
CA LYS A 101 -16.26 2.83 -17.44
C LYS A 101 -15.40 2.53 -18.65
N ARG A 102 -16.04 2.30 -19.80
CA ARG A 102 -15.32 2.32 -21.08
C ARG A 102 -14.73 3.72 -21.28
N ARG A 103 -13.49 3.79 -21.77
CA ARG A 103 -12.70 5.03 -21.91
C ARG A 103 -13.54 6.18 -22.48
N ASP A 104 -14.24 5.88 -23.57
CA ASP A 104 -15.01 6.83 -24.38
C ASP A 104 -16.53 6.70 -24.15
N SER A 105 -16.96 6.39 -22.94
CA SER A 105 -18.38 6.31 -22.59
C SER A 105 -18.68 7.10 -21.33
N ASP A 106 -19.83 7.76 -21.30
CA ASP A 106 -20.31 8.42 -20.09
C ASP A 106 -20.74 7.41 -19.04
N LEU A 107 -20.78 7.85 -17.77
CA LEU A 107 -21.34 7.04 -16.70
C LEU A 107 -22.86 6.96 -16.87
N GLY A 108 -23.37 5.74 -17.07
CA GLY A 108 -24.80 5.48 -17.10
C GLY A 108 -25.46 5.58 -15.72
N ALA A 109 -26.73 5.20 -15.65
CA ALA A 109 -27.46 5.11 -14.37
C ALA A 109 -26.81 4.14 -13.38
N SER A 110 -26.14 3.11 -13.90
CA SER A 110 -25.34 2.17 -13.13
C SER A 110 -23.99 1.95 -13.82
N ALA A 111 -22.93 1.82 -13.02
CA ALA A 111 -21.59 1.48 -13.49
C ALA A 111 -20.94 0.50 -12.52
N SER A 112 -19.72 0.03 -12.84
CA SER A 112 -18.96 -0.76 -11.88
C SER A 112 -18.08 0.18 -11.05
N LEU A 113 -18.07 0.01 -9.74
CA LEU A 113 -17.29 0.81 -8.80
C LEU A 113 -16.06 0.01 -8.37
N GLY A 114 -14.87 0.55 -8.62
CA GLY A 114 -13.62 0.04 -8.06
C GLY A 114 -13.32 0.73 -6.75
N ILE A 115 -12.99 -0.04 -5.72
CA ILE A 115 -12.59 0.46 -4.40
C ILE A 115 -11.26 -0.20 -4.05
N TRP A 116 -10.26 0.59 -3.70
CA TRP A 116 -8.93 0.11 -3.33
C TRP A 116 -8.62 0.37 -1.86
N PHE A 117 -8.26 -0.68 -1.14
CA PHE A 117 -7.79 -0.64 0.24
C PHE A 117 -6.26 -0.70 0.30
N ASP A 118 -5.66 -0.13 1.35
CA ASP A 118 -4.23 -0.37 1.65
C ASP A 118 -3.99 -1.65 2.46
N ASP A 119 -5.06 -2.36 2.81
CA ASP A 119 -5.05 -3.54 3.67
C ASP A 119 -5.84 -4.71 3.05
N LEU A 120 -5.29 -5.92 3.17
CA LEU A 120 -5.90 -7.14 2.62
C LEU A 120 -7.07 -7.62 3.49
N GLU A 121 -6.97 -7.55 4.82
CA GLU A 121 -8.05 -7.96 5.72
C GLU A 121 -9.29 -7.08 5.51
N ALA A 122 -9.09 -5.79 5.26
CA ALA A 122 -10.15 -4.86 4.87
C ALA A 122 -10.89 -5.33 3.61
N THR A 123 -10.13 -5.82 2.63
CA THR A 123 -10.67 -6.32 1.37
C THR A 123 -11.43 -7.63 1.58
N GLU A 124 -10.86 -8.56 2.34
CA GLU A 124 -11.50 -9.85 2.64
C GLU A 124 -12.78 -9.68 3.44
N ARG A 125 -12.80 -8.77 4.43
CA ARG A 125 -14.02 -8.42 5.17
C ARG A 125 -15.07 -7.80 4.28
N ALA A 126 -14.70 -6.87 3.39
CA ALA A 126 -15.65 -6.28 2.45
C ALA A 126 -16.27 -7.31 1.49
N ILE A 127 -15.49 -8.34 1.10
CA ILE A 127 -15.99 -9.47 0.29
C ILE A 127 -16.91 -10.38 1.11
N HIS A 128 -16.53 -10.69 2.35
CA HIS A 128 -17.21 -11.66 3.19
C HIS A 128 -18.52 -11.12 3.78
N ASP A 129 -18.48 -9.93 4.38
CA ASP A 129 -19.65 -9.29 5.00
C ASP A 129 -20.63 -8.76 3.93
N GLY A 130 -20.14 -8.67 2.68
CA GLY A 130 -20.85 -8.09 1.56
C GLY A 130 -20.94 -6.56 1.65
N MET A 131 -21.21 -5.93 0.53
CA MET A 131 -21.59 -4.52 0.49
C MET A 131 -23.10 -4.41 0.35
N VAL A 132 -23.74 -3.70 1.27
CA VAL A 132 -25.17 -3.39 1.22
C VAL A 132 -25.37 -2.22 0.28
N PHE A 133 -26.05 -2.46 -0.83
CA PHE A 133 -26.53 -1.40 -1.73
C PHE A 133 -27.97 -1.12 -1.33
N GLY A 134 -28.23 0.12 -0.90
CA GLY A 134 -29.52 0.57 -0.37
C GLY A 134 -30.72 -0.18 -0.93
N HIS A 135 -31.49 -0.80 -0.03
CA HIS A 135 -32.87 -1.16 -0.32
C HIS A 135 -33.64 0.15 -0.47
N GLY A 136 -34.03 0.49 -1.71
CA GLY A 136 -35.14 1.37 -2.00
C GLY A 136 -36.40 0.55 -2.19
#